data_AF-A0A0F8W579-F1
#
_entry.id   AF-A0A0F8W579-F1
#
_cell.length_a   1.000
_cell.length_b   1.000
_cell.length_c   1.000
_cell.angle_alpha   90.00
_cell.angle_beta   90.00
_cell.angle_gamma   90.00
#
_symmetry.space_group_name_H-M   'P 1'
#
loop_
_entity.id
_entity.type
_entity.pdbx_description
1 polymer ?
#
loop_
_entity_poly.entity_id
_entity_poly.type
_entity_poly.pdbx_seq_one_letter_code
_entity_poly.pdbx_strand_id
1 'polypeptide(L)'
;RKAMLEVQDYDRSLEALSLGVLLATVSTLPEDELYSIEQLGETVLKKMREEAAGWGLKLQKVYITDLGRTRNLRLLTNGSGVLTE
;
A
#
# COMPACT_ATOMS: atom_id res chain seq x y z
N ARG A 1 -33.03 -21.08 -9.21
CA ARG A 1 -32.52 -20.05 -8.28
C ARG A 1 -31.43 -19.29 -9.01
N LYS A 2 -31.65 -18.02 -9.37
CA LYS A 2 -30.58 -17.16 -9.90
C LYS A 2 -29.69 -16.80 -8.71
N ALA A 3 -28.45 -17.29 -8.69
CA ALA A 3 -27.45 -16.79 -7.77
C ALA A 3 -27.17 -15.34 -8.19
N MET A 4 -27.67 -14.40 -7.41
CA MET A 4 -27.30 -12.99 -7.54
C MET A 4 -25.86 -12.94 -7.08
N LEU A 5 -24.92 -12.88 -8.03
CA LEU A 5 -23.54 -12.49 -7.73
C LEU A 5 -23.65 -11.11 -7.11
N GLU A 6 -23.51 -11.02 -5.79
CA GLU A 6 -23.23 -9.74 -5.14
C GLU A 6 -21.99 -9.22 -5.83
N VAL A 7 -22.17 -8.19 -6.67
CA VAL A 7 -21.06 -7.44 -7.25
C VAL A 7 -20.44 -6.74 -6.06
N GLN A 8 -19.51 -7.45 -5.41
CA GLN A 8 -18.76 -6.93 -4.30
C GLN A 8 -18.06 -5.68 -4.82
N ASP A 9 -18.20 -4.56 -4.11
CA ASP A 9 -17.47 -3.34 -4.42
C ASP A 9 -16.00 -3.58 -4.09
N TYR A 10 -15.30 -4.19 -5.05
CA TYR A 10 -13.92 -4.61 -4.89
C TYR A 10 -12.98 -3.43 -4.72
N ASP A 11 -13.40 -2.20 -4.99
CA ASP A 11 -12.52 -1.03 -4.93
C ASP A 11 -12.01 -0.84 -3.48
N ARG A 12 -12.91 -0.85 -2.49
CA ARG A 12 -12.51 -0.73 -1.07
C ARG A 12 -11.71 -1.92 -0.58
N SER A 13 -12.10 -3.13 -1.00
CA SER A 13 -11.39 -4.35 -0.62
C SER A 13 -9.99 -4.39 -1.24
N LEU A 14 -9.84 -3.93 -2.48
CA LEU A 14 -8.57 -3.86 -3.19
C LEU A 14 -7.68 -2.76 -2.61
N GLU A 15 -8.24 -1.61 -2.20
CA GLU A 15 -7.51 -0.57 -1.49
C GLU A 15 -6.94 -1.11 -0.17
N ALA A 16 -7.78 -1.73 0.66
CA ALA A 16 -7.36 -2.34 1.91
C ALA A 16 -6.28 -3.42 1.70
N LEU A 17 -6.46 -4.27 0.68
CA LEU A 17 -5.47 -5.28 0.31
C LEU A 17 -4.15 -4.63 -0.11
N SER A 18 -4.20 -3.60 -0.95
CA SER A 18 -3.02 -2.89 -1.44
C SER A 18 -2.21 -2.31 -0.29
N LEU A 19 -2.87 -1.64 0.66
CA LEU A 19 -2.24 -1.09 1.86
C LEU A 19 -1.60 -2.18 2.72
N GLY A 20 -2.30 -3.29 2.94
CA GLY A 20 -1.79 -4.43 3.71
C GLY A 20 -0.55 -5.05 3.08
N VAL A 21 -0.58 -5.31 1.76
CA VAL A 21 0.55 -5.88 1.02
C VAL A 21 1.73 -4.92 0.99
N LEU A 22 1.49 -3.61 0.78
CA LEU A 22 2.54 -2.60 0.81
C LEU A 22 3.24 -2.61 2.17
N LEU A 23 2.49 -2.48 3.26
CA LEU A 23 3.03 -2.49 4.62
C LEU A 23 3.83 -3.77 4.90
N ALA A 24 3.27 -4.93 4.58
CA ALA A 24 3.93 -6.22 4.80
C ALA A 24 5.23 -6.34 4.00
N THR A 25 5.26 -5.81 2.78
CA THR A 25 6.46 -5.83 1.93
C THR A 25 7.53 -4.90 2.48
N VAL A 26 7.20 -3.61 2.67
CA VAL A 26 8.21 -2.61 3.10
C VAL A 26 8.73 -2.84 4.51
N SER A 27 7.96 -3.50 5.39
CA SER A 27 8.40 -3.80 6.76
C SER A 27 9.47 -4.91 6.83
N THR A 28 9.70 -5.64 5.73
CA THR A 28 10.66 -6.76 5.68
C THR A 28 11.92 -6.46 4.88
N LEU A 29 11.95 -5.34 4.16
CA LEU A 29 13.07 -4.96 3.29
C LEU A 29 13.98 -3.94 3.98
N PRO A 30 15.30 -4.00 3.77
CA PRO A 30 16.20 -2.94 4.19
C PRO A 30 16.02 -1.68 3.32
N GLU A 31 16.46 -0.52 3.84
CA GLU A 31 16.19 0.79 3.20
C GLU A 31 16.74 0.88 1.77
N ASP A 32 17.92 0.31 1.53
CA ASP A 32 18.59 0.29 0.22
C ASP A 32 17.80 -0.46 -0.85
N GLU A 33 17.12 -1.55 -0.47
CA GLU A 33 16.26 -2.32 -1.37
C GLU A 33 14.96 -1.58 -1.72
N LEU A 34 14.51 -0.64 -0.88
CA LEU A 34 13.30 0.15 -1.15
C LEU A 34 13.47 1.13 -2.32
N TYR A 35 14.70 1.60 -2.58
CA TYR A 35 14.95 2.58 -3.65
C TYR A 35 14.88 1.97 -5.06
N SER A 36 14.83 0.64 -5.19
CA SER A 36 14.59 -0.04 -6.45
C SER A 36 13.09 -0.08 -6.77
N ILE A 37 12.55 1.06 -7.19
CA ILE A 37 11.09 1.26 -7.36
C ILE A 37 10.45 0.23 -8.31
N GLU A 38 11.13 -0.12 -9.41
CA GLU A 38 10.61 -1.10 -10.36
C GLU A 38 10.48 -2.49 -9.72
N GLN A 39 11.53 -2.96 -9.03
CA GLN A 39 11.52 -4.25 -8.35
C GLN A 39 10.54 -4.28 -7.17
N LEU A 40 10.41 -3.18 -6.44
CA LEU A 40 9.42 -3.03 -5.38
C LEU A 40 8.00 -3.14 -5.96
N GLY A 41 7.73 -2.47 -7.07
CA GLY A 41 6.46 -2.54 -7.79
C GLY A 41 6.13 -3.95 -8.28
N GLU A 42 7.11 -4.67 -8.83
CA GLU A 42 6.94 -6.08 -9.24
C GLU A 42 6.65 -7.00 -8.06
N THR A 43 7.37 -6.83 -6.95
CA THR A 43 7.20 -7.61 -5.73
C THR A 43 5.81 -7.40 -5.12
N VAL A 44 5.37 -6.14 -5.02
CA VAL A 44 4.03 -5.78 -4.55
C VAL A 44 2.96 -6.34 -5.48
N LEU A 45 3.09 -6.17 -6.80
CA LEU A 45 2.14 -6.72 -7.78
C LEU A 45 2.01 -8.24 -7.66
N LYS A 46 3.12 -8.95 -7.49
CA LYS A 46 3.11 -10.41 -7.30
C LYS A 46 2.30 -10.79 -6.06
N LYS A 47 2.60 -10.20 -4.91
CA LYS A 47 1.89 -10.47 -3.65
C LYS A 47 0.41 -10.10 -3.71
N MET A 48 0.07 -8.96 -4.30
CA MET A 48 -1.34 -8.57 -4.46
C MET A 48 -2.11 -9.57 -5.33
N ARG A 49 -1.50 -10.14 -6.37
CA ARG A 49 -2.13 -11.18 -7.21
C ARG A 49 -2.35 -12.48 -6.44
N GLU A 50 -1.41 -12.86 -5.58
CA GLU A 50 -1.52 -14.05 -4.73
C GLU A 50 -2.70 -13.90 -3.75
N GLU A 51 -2.80 -12.75 -3.08
CA GLU A 51 -3.86 -12.49 -2.09
C GLU A 51 -5.25 -12.25 -2.72
N ALA A 52 -5.30 -11.64 -3.92
CA ALA A 52 -6.55 -11.43 -4.66
C ALA A 52 -6.98 -12.68 -5.47
N ALA A 53 -6.29 -13.81 -5.32
CA ALA A 53 -6.65 -15.04 -6.02
C ALA A 53 -8.10 -15.45 -5.69
N GLY A 54 -8.89 -15.73 -6.73
CA GLY A 54 -10.28 -16.12 -6.58
C GLY A 54 -11.29 -14.97 -6.56
N TRP A 55 -10.84 -13.70 -6.59
CA TRP A 55 -11.74 -12.53 -6.65
C TRP A 55 -12.31 -12.29 -8.07
N GLY A 56 -11.87 -13.06 -9.07
CA GLY A 56 -12.28 -12.86 -10.46
C GLY A 56 -11.68 -11.62 -11.13
N LEU A 57 -10.67 -11.00 -10.51
CA LEU A 57 -9.98 -9.81 -11.00
C LEU A 57 -8.59 -10.17 -11.54
N LYS A 58 -8.13 -9.43 -12.55
CA LYS A 58 -6.78 -9.54 -13.09
C LYS A 58 -6.01 -8.25 -12.87
N LEU A 59 -5.20 -8.20 -11.82
CA LEU A 59 -4.29 -7.09 -11.56
C LEU A 59 -3.19 -7.04 -12.62
N GLN A 60 -3.13 -5.97 -13.41
CA GLN A 60 -2.21 -5.89 -14.55
C GLN A 60 -0.85 -5.31 -14.16
N LYS A 61 -0.85 -4.20 -13.43
CA LYS A 61 0.36 -3.48 -13.02
C LYS A 61 0.11 -2.67 -11.76
N VAL A 62 1.16 -2.48 -10.98
CA VAL A 62 1.22 -1.56 -9.84
C VAL A 62 2.31 -0.53 -10.15
N TYR A 63 2.07 0.70 -9.74
CA TYR A 63 3.03 1.80 -9.85
C TYR A 63 3.21 2.40 -8.47
N ILE A 64 4.47 2.54 -8.07
CA ILE A 64 4.83 3.38 -6.93
C ILE A 64 5.09 4.77 -7.51
N THR A 65 4.27 5.75 -7.14
CA THR A 65 4.37 7.11 -7.70
C THR A 65 5.48 7.91 -7.02
N ASP A 66 5.58 7.77 -5.71
CA ASP A 66 6.48 8.56 -4.88
C ASP A 66 7.06 7.68 -3.78
N LEU A 67 8.36 7.82 -3.56
CA LEU A 67 9.08 7.24 -2.43
C LEU A 67 9.98 8.31 -1.86
N GLY A 68 9.86 8.57 -0.56
CA GLY A 68 10.58 9.65 0.07
C GLY A 68 10.77 9.41 1.56
N ARG A 69 11.84 10.02 2.08
CA ARG A 69 12.09 10.04 3.53
C ARG A 69 11.06 10.93 4.20
N THR A 70 10.28 10.35 5.10
CA THR A 70 9.36 11.10 5.95
C THR A 70 9.99 11.31 7.33
N ARG A 71 9.89 12.54 7.86
CA ARG A 71 10.27 12.84 9.25
C ARG A 71 9.01 13.03 10.07
N ASN A 72 8.83 12.21 11.10
CA ASN A 72 7.76 12.40 12.07
C ASN A 72 8.22 13.42 13.13
N LEU A 73 7.60 14.60 13.13
CA LEU A 73 7.83 15.62 14.16
C LEU A 73 6.71 15.52 15.20
N ARG A 74 7.03 15.04 16.40
CA ARG A 74 6.09 15.04 17.53
C ARG A 74 6.30 16.29 18.36
N LEU A 75 5.37 17.23 18.26
CA LEU A 75 5.40 18.46 19.04
C LEU A 75 4.74 18.21 20.40
N LEU A 76 5.53 18.24 21.47
CA LEU A 76 5.03 18.26 22.84
C LEU A 76 4.98 19.72 23.28
N THR A 77 3.87 20.40 23.01
CA THR A 77 3.70 21.78 23.43
C THR A 77 3.03 21.78 24.80
N ASN A 78 3.67 22.41 25.78
CA ASN A 78 3.11 22.72 27.09
C ASN A 78 2.14 23.93 27.03
N GLY A 79 1.44 24.10 25.90
CA GLY A 79 0.51 25.21 25.66
C GLY A 79 1.08 26.45 24.97
N SER A 80 2.38 26.50 24.64
CA SER A 80 3.02 27.71 24.06
C SER A 80 3.81 27.48 22.76
N GLY A 81 3.63 26.35 22.09
CA GLY A 81 4.41 26.05 20.89
C GLY A 81 3.91 26.79 19.65
N VAL A 82 4.69 27.77 19.17
CA VAL A 82 4.54 28.38 17.84
C VAL A 82 5.68 27.87 16.97
N LEU A 83 5.34 27.28 15.82
CA LEU A 83 6.30 27.00 14.76
C LEU A 83 6.41 28.25 13.88
N THR A 84 7.58 28.87 13.84
CA THR A 84 7.94 29.87 12.84
C THR A 84 8.84 29.22 11.79
N GLU A 85 8.48 29.40 10.52
CA GLU A 85 9.21 28.91 9.34
C GLU A 85 10.63 29.47 9.22
#